data_AF-A0A954TGM0-F1
#
_entry.id   AF-A0A954TGM0-F1
#
_cell.length_a   1.000
_cell.length_b   1.000
_cell.length_c   1.000
_cell.angle_alpha   90.00
_cell.angle_beta   90.00
_cell.angle_gamma   90.00
#
_symmetry.space_group_name_H-M   'P 1'
#
loop_
_entity.id
_entity.type
_entity.pdbx_description
1 polymer ?
#
loop_
_entity_poly.entity_id
_entity_poly.type
_entity_poly.pdbx_seq_one_letter_code
_entity_poly.pdbx_strand_id
1 'polypeptide(L)'
;MMDWWTCNWLRTRLAGVASAATPTGDGLPGPGRPGHWLVVAVVCTVVCSGWSASATASSSPSESTTGAEARLNASLSADSVQVAQPFDLELQVTAPAGAKVVFPAASGQLGEFQVLDHQDVFDIPLDIRGYRSWTRRYTLESIFSGELTIPALEVLVVGPGGRQTLRSTALPLRVASVLEGQSDPTKFRDIQSVVDVAVPPTESPNWSQKKFLGWALLGGGALLAIAAVALVARKRRYLTPRDWALQQLA
;
A
#
# COMPACT_ATOMS: atom_id res chain seq x y z
N MET A 1 13.24 0.91 -6.55
CA MET A 1 13.43 -0.29 -5.71
C MET A 1 12.04 -0.67 -5.23
N MET A 2 11.46 -1.74 -5.79
CA MET A 2 10.15 -2.25 -5.36
C MET A 2 10.40 -3.30 -4.29
N ASP A 3 9.88 -3.04 -3.09
CA ASP A 3 10.08 -3.86 -1.91
C ASP A 3 9.62 -5.29 -2.13
N TRP A 4 10.49 -6.24 -1.77
CA TRP A 4 10.18 -7.66 -1.68
C TRP A 4 8.97 -7.95 -0.77
N TRP A 5 8.60 -7.02 0.10
CA TRP A 5 7.40 -7.08 0.94
C TRP A 5 6.08 -6.86 0.18
N THR A 6 6.07 -6.09 -0.91
CA THR A 6 4.83 -5.84 -1.68
C THR A 6 4.45 -7.00 -2.60
N CYS A 7 5.40 -7.84 -3.01
CA CYS A 7 5.15 -8.98 -3.90
C CYS A 7 4.49 -10.18 -3.18
N ASN A 8 4.59 -10.28 -1.85
CA ASN A 8 3.96 -11.37 -1.09
C ASN A 8 2.49 -11.08 -0.72
N TRP A 9 2.11 -9.79 -0.60
CA TRP A 9 0.74 -9.40 -0.24
C TRP A 9 -0.27 -9.58 -1.39
N LEU A 10 0.17 -9.49 -2.66
CA LEU A 10 -0.70 -9.74 -3.82
C LEU A 10 -0.89 -11.23 -4.14
N ARG A 11 -0.04 -12.13 -3.64
CA ARG A 11 -0.18 -13.58 -3.89
C ARG A 11 -1.24 -14.23 -3.01
N THR A 12 -1.65 -13.60 -1.90
CA THR A 12 -2.60 -14.17 -0.94
C THR A 12 -4.08 -13.86 -1.25
N ARG A 13 -4.40 -12.98 -2.23
CA ARG A 13 -5.81 -12.66 -2.58
C ARG A 13 -6.38 -13.40 -3.80
N LEU A 14 -5.61 -14.23 -4.49
CA LEU A 14 -6.10 -14.99 -5.66
C LEU A 14 -6.32 -16.50 -5.40
N ALA A 15 -6.09 -16.99 -4.18
CA ALA A 15 -6.34 -18.38 -3.81
C ALA A 15 -7.71 -18.62 -3.13
N GLY A 16 -8.65 -17.68 -3.27
CA GLY A 16 -9.89 -17.64 -2.48
C GLY A 16 -11.18 -17.60 -3.28
N VAL A 17 -11.26 -18.16 -4.49
CA VAL A 17 -12.55 -18.37 -5.20
C VAL A 17 -12.49 -19.64 -6.04
N ALA A 18 -12.57 -20.82 -5.43
CA ALA A 18 -12.97 -22.06 -6.10
C ALA A 18 -13.20 -23.19 -5.09
N SER A 19 -14.36 -23.23 -4.44
CA SER A 19 -14.95 -24.51 -4.04
C SER A 19 -16.42 -24.33 -3.64
N ALA A 20 -17.31 -24.46 -4.61
CA ALA A 20 -18.71 -24.69 -4.34
C ALA A 20 -19.28 -25.64 -5.40
N ALA A 21 -20.07 -26.59 -4.90
CA ALA A 21 -20.99 -27.48 -5.59
C ALA A 21 -20.40 -28.69 -6.33
N THR A 22 -20.41 -29.84 -5.64
CA THR A 22 -20.57 -31.16 -6.26
C THR A 22 -22.07 -31.43 -6.44
N PRO A 23 -22.60 -31.56 -7.67
CA PRO A 23 -23.90 -32.14 -7.88
C PRO A 23 -23.76 -33.62 -8.23
N THR A 24 -24.32 -34.45 -7.36
CA THR A 24 -24.68 -35.85 -7.62
C THR A 24 -25.74 -35.88 -8.73
N GLY A 25 -25.56 -36.70 -9.77
CA GLY A 25 -26.57 -36.85 -10.81
C GLY A 25 -26.15 -37.75 -11.97
N ASP A 26 -26.35 -39.06 -11.78
CA ASP A 26 -26.47 -40.05 -12.85
C ASP A 26 -27.61 -39.68 -13.82
N GLY A 27 -27.38 -39.82 -15.13
CA GLY A 27 -28.45 -39.76 -16.13
C GLY A 27 -28.00 -39.45 -17.55
N LEU A 28 -27.64 -40.49 -18.31
CA LEU A 28 -27.78 -40.51 -19.78
C LEU A 28 -29.27 -40.33 -20.13
N PRO A 29 -29.68 -39.61 -21.21
CA PRO A 29 -29.31 -39.96 -22.60
C PRO A 29 -29.32 -38.80 -23.65
N GLY A 30 -28.86 -39.10 -24.88
CA GLY A 30 -29.47 -38.56 -26.10
C GLY A 30 -28.55 -37.79 -27.09
N PRO A 31 -28.37 -38.28 -28.34
CA PRO A 31 -27.67 -37.54 -29.38
C PRO A 31 -28.64 -36.60 -30.11
N GLY A 32 -28.41 -35.29 -30.04
CA GLY A 32 -29.36 -34.28 -30.54
C GLY A 32 -28.74 -32.98 -31.03
N ARG A 33 -28.19 -33.03 -32.25
CA ARG A 33 -28.03 -31.96 -33.26
C ARG A 33 -27.00 -30.82 -33.02
N PRO A 34 -26.30 -30.39 -34.10
CA PRO A 34 -25.29 -29.33 -34.08
C PRO A 34 -25.92 -27.94 -34.18
N GLY A 35 -25.53 -27.03 -33.29
CA GLY A 35 -26.00 -25.64 -33.26
C GLY A 35 -24.88 -24.70 -32.82
N HIS A 36 -24.15 -24.19 -33.82
CA HIS A 36 -23.46 -22.90 -33.86
C HIS A 36 -23.20 -22.19 -32.51
N TRP A 37 -22.01 -22.40 -31.93
CA TRP A 37 -21.43 -21.45 -30.98
C TRP A 37 -20.25 -20.75 -31.62
N LEU A 38 -20.46 -19.45 -31.79
CA LEU A 38 -19.53 -18.45 -32.25
C LEU A 38 -18.20 -18.51 -31.50
N VAL A 39 -17.13 -18.63 -32.28
CA VAL A 39 -15.76 -18.32 -31.92
C VAL A 39 -15.67 -16.82 -31.62
N VAL A 40 -15.37 -16.46 -30.38
CA VAL A 40 -14.87 -15.12 -30.02
C VAL A 40 -13.56 -15.33 -29.27
N ALA A 41 -12.50 -15.60 -30.03
CA ALA A 41 -11.13 -15.51 -29.55
C ALA A 41 -10.71 -14.04 -29.66
N VAL A 42 -10.84 -13.29 -28.57
CA VAL A 42 -10.26 -11.95 -28.46
C VAL A 42 -8.76 -12.10 -28.25
N VAL A 43 -8.03 -11.85 -29.33
CA VAL A 43 -6.59 -11.65 -29.37
C VAL A 43 -6.26 -10.37 -28.58
N CYS A 44 -5.63 -10.52 -27.43
CA CYS A 44 -5.05 -9.41 -26.67
C CYS A 44 -3.53 -9.57 -26.63
N THR A 45 -2.90 -9.36 -27.78
CA THR A 45 -1.45 -9.14 -27.87
C THR A 45 -1.17 -7.68 -27.55
N VAL A 46 -1.05 -7.36 -26.25
CA VAL A 46 -0.49 -6.08 -25.82
C VAL A 46 0.99 -6.28 -25.54
N VAL A 47 1.76 -5.61 -26.40
CA VAL A 47 3.19 -5.34 -26.35
C VAL A 47 3.57 -4.80 -24.96
N CYS A 48 4.31 -5.58 -24.19
CA CYS A 48 5.08 -5.08 -23.04
C CYS A 48 6.57 -5.28 -23.32
N SER A 49 7.08 -4.60 -24.35
CA SER A 49 8.51 -4.45 -24.58
C SER A 49 9.02 -3.19 -23.89
N GLY A 50 9.92 -3.37 -22.93
CA GLY A 50 10.93 -2.38 -22.60
C GLY A 50 10.59 -1.46 -21.44
N TRP A 51 10.80 -1.93 -20.22
CA TRP A 51 11.29 -1.04 -19.17
C TRP A 51 12.25 -1.79 -18.25
N SER A 52 13.50 -1.90 -18.71
CA SER A 52 14.61 -2.27 -17.83
C SER A 52 14.92 -1.08 -16.94
N ALA A 53 14.29 -1.01 -15.77
CA ALA A 53 14.70 -0.11 -14.72
C ALA A 53 16.00 -0.65 -14.09
N SER A 54 17.12 0.00 -14.39
CA SER A 54 18.37 -0.19 -13.66
C SER A 54 18.16 0.25 -12.21
N ALA A 55 17.91 -0.71 -11.32
CA ALA A 55 17.90 -0.46 -9.89
C ALA A 55 19.36 -0.30 -9.43
N THR A 56 19.81 0.95 -9.28
CA THR A 56 21.03 1.26 -8.54
C THR A 56 20.78 0.87 -7.09
N ALA A 57 21.28 -0.29 -6.68
CA ALA A 57 21.28 -0.71 -5.29
C ALA A 57 22.20 0.24 -4.51
N SER A 58 21.61 1.19 -3.79
CA SER A 58 22.33 1.98 -2.80
C SER A 58 22.69 1.04 -1.67
N SER A 59 23.96 0.67 -1.57
CA SER A 59 24.48 -0.16 -0.49
C SER A 59 24.46 0.66 0.79
N SER A 60 23.55 0.32 1.71
CA SER A 60 23.52 0.95 3.04
C SER A 60 24.87 0.76 3.74
N PRO A 61 25.45 1.82 4.32
CA PRO A 61 26.66 1.69 5.13
C PRO A 61 26.36 0.78 6.32
N SER A 62 27.15 -0.28 6.49
CA SER A 62 27.10 -1.20 7.63
C SER A 62 28.50 -1.33 8.19
N GLU A 63 28.68 -1.01 9.47
CA GLU A 63 29.95 -1.17 10.17
C GLU A 63 29.80 -2.08 11.38
N SER A 64 30.78 -2.97 11.56
CA SER A 64 30.76 -4.00 12.60
C SER A 64 31.94 -3.84 13.56
N THR A 65 31.64 -3.68 14.86
CA THR A 65 32.65 -3.74 15.93
C THR A 65 32.65 -5.13 16.54
N THR A 66 33.80 -5.81 16.49
CA THR A 66 33.96 -7.17 17.01
C THR A 66 34.62 -7.13 18.39
N GLY A 67 34.00 -7.73 19.40
CA GLY A 67 34.75 -8.22 20.55
C GLY A 67 34.70 -9.75 20.62
N ALA A 68 35.42 -10.33 21.57
CA ALA A 68 35.86 -11.73 21.52
C ALA A 68 34.75 -12.78 21.34
N GLU A 69 33.50 -12.47 21.72
CA GLU A 69 32.36 -13.40 21.63
C GLU A 69 31.07 -12.78 21.04
N ALA A 70 30.91 -11.45 21.12
CA ALA A 70 29.74 -10.73 20.63
C ALA A 70 30.11 -9.69 19.57
N ARG A 71 29.21 -9.49 18.61
CA ARG A 71 29.34 -8.52 17.51
C ARG A 71 28.18 -7.54 17.52
N LEU A 72 28.49 -6.26 17.35
CA LEU A 72 27.51 -5.19 17.17
C LEU A 72 27.64 -4.67 15.75
N ASN A 73 26.53 -4.64 15.02
CA ASN A 73 26.39 -4.02 13.71
C ASN A 73 25.39 -2.87 13.83
N ALA A 74 25.73 -1.72 13.25
CA ALA A 74 24.83 -0.58 13.18
C ALA A 74 24.68 -0.19 11.70
N SER A 75 23.43 0.00 11.26
CA SER A 75 23.11 0.31 9.87
C SER A 75 21.99 1.34 9.76
N LEU A 76 22.04 2.13 8.69
CA LEU A 76 21.02 3.13 8.36
C LEU A 76 20.19 2.66 7.15
N SER A 77 18.90 3.01 7.15
CA SER A 77 18.04 2.78 5.99
C SER A 77 18.41 3.67 4.79
N ALA A 78 19.05 4.82 5.03
CA ALA A 78 19.51 5.76 4.02
C ALA A 78 20.77 6.50 4.50
N ASP A 79 21.59 6.96 3.56
CA ASP A 79 22.77 7.82 3.77
C ASP A 79 22.45 9.32 3.60
N SER A 80 21.32 9.63 2.95
CA SER A 80 20.82 10.98 2.72
C SER A 80 19.29 11.05 2.87
N VAL A 81 18.79 12.03 3.60
CA VAL A 81 17.35 12.25 3.88
C VAL A 81 17.00 13.72 3.76
N GLN A 82 15.72 14.07 3.60
CA GLN A 82 15.28 15.46 3.65
C GLN A 82 15.03 15.92 5.11
N VAL A 83 15.06 17.24 5.33
CA VAL A 83 14.62 17.83 6.61
C VAL A 83 13.22 17.33 6.98
N ALA A 84 13.06 16.88 8.22
CA ALA A 84 11.84 16.27 8.77
C ALA A 84 11.36 15.00 8.04
N GLN A 85 12.24 14.32 7.30
CA GLN A 85 11.95 13.01 6.73
C GLN A 85 12.39 11.91 7.71
N PRO A 86 11.48 11.02 8.14
CA PRO A 86 11.83 9.88 8.99
C PRO A 86 12.74 8.87 8.28
N PHE A 87 13.68 8.30 9.01
CA PHE A 87 14.55 7.19 8.58
C PHE A 87 14.86 6.25 9.75
N ASP A 88 15.33 5.04 9.43
CA ASP A 88 15.57 4.02 10.44
C ASP A 88 17.08 3.83 10.73
N LEU A 89 17.41 3.73 12.01
CA LEU A 89 18.68 3.23 12.52
C LEU A 89 18.45 1.85 13.14
N GLU A 90 19.16 0.84 12.65
CA GLU A 90 19.12 -0.51 13.18
C GLU A 90 20.41 -0.85 13.92
N LEU A 91 20.27 -1.26 15.18
CA LEU A 91 21.33 -1.86 15.98
C LEU A 91 21.09 -3.36 16.09
N GLN A 92 21.98 -4.16 15.53
CA GLN A 92 21.92 -5.60 15.62
C GLN A 92 23.10 -6.13 16.44
N VAL A 93 22.79 -6.85 17.51
CA VAL A 93 23.77 -7.57 18.32
C VAL A 93 23.64 -9.06 18.07
N THR A 94 24.76 -9.70 17.78
CA THR A 94 24.87 -11.16 17.69
C THR A 94 25.78 -11.64 18.81
N ALA A 95 25.27 -12.54 19.65
CA ALA A 95 26.00 -13.10 20.79
C ALA A 95 25.58 -14.57 21.03
N PRO A 96 26.35 -15.34 21.81
CA PRO A 96 26.01 -16.73 22.14
C PRO A 96 24.69 -16.86 22.90
N ALA A 97 24.07 -18.03 22.83
CA ALA A 97 22.86 -18.36 23.57
C ALA A 97 23.07 -18.19 25.09
N GLY A 98 22.04 -17.69 25.77
CA GLY A 98 22.09 -17.38 27.20
C GLY A 98 22.71 -16.02 27.52
N ALA A 99 23.22 -15.27 26.53
CA ALA A 99 23.58 -13.87 26.73
C ALA A 99 22.34 -12.99 26.94
N LYS A 100 22.50 -11.96 27.77
CA LYS A 100 21.53 -10.88 28.00
C LYS A 100 22.08 -9.59 27.41
N VAL A 101 21.39 -9.06 26.42
CA VAL A 101 21.72 -7.78 25.77
C VAL A 101 20.86 -6.67 26.39
N VAL A 102 21.51 -5.56 26.74
CA VAL A 102 20.88 -4.35 27.27
C VAL A 102 21.26 -3.20 26.34
N PHE A 103 20.30 -2.77 25.52
CA PHE A 103 20.42 -1.58 24.70
C PHE A 103 20.37 -0.31 25.57
N PRO A 104 20.96 0.81 25.11
CA PRO A 104 20.90 2.08 25.84
C PRO A 104 19.44 2.53 26.04
N ALA A 105 19.13 3.35 27.04
CA ALA A 105 17.77 3.87 27.17
C ALA A 105 17.41 4.69 25.92
N ALA A 106 16.19 4.50 25.38
CA ALA A 106 15.69 5.33 24.29
C ALA A 106 15.39 6.73 24.85
N SER A 107 16.36 7.64 24.75
CA SER A 107 16.12 9.06 24.97
C SER A 107 15.29 9.63 23.82
N GLY A 108 14.50 10.68 24.06
CA GLY A 108 13.74 11.35 23.00
C GLY A 108 14.61 12.04 21.94
N GLN A 109 15.94 12.03 22.12
CA GLN A 109 16.90 12.66 21.23
C GLN A 109 18.21 11.84 21.20
N LEU A 110 18.84 11.78 20.03
CA LEU A 110 20.09 11.09 19.77
C LEU A 110 21.04 12.02 19.01
N GLY A 111 21.82 12.84 19.74
CA GLY A 111 22.59 13.91 19.13
C GLY A 111 21.66 14.99 18.57
N GLU A 112 21.75 15.27 17.27
CA GLU A 112 20.88 16.23 16.58
C GLU A 112 19.59 15.62 16.04
N PHE A 113 19.39 14.32 16.23
CA PHE A 113 18.22 13.59 15.74
C PHE A 113 17.17 13.44 16.85
N GLN A 114 15.90 13.67 16.52
CA GLN A 114 14.78 13.34 17.39
C GLN A 114 14.39 11.87 17.23
N VAL A 115 14.11 11.19 18.33
CA VAL A 115 13.62 9.80 18.32
C VAL A 115 12.10 9.82 18.31
N LEU A 116 11.51 9.33 17.22
CA LEU A 116 10.05 9.27 17.04
C LEU A 116 9.47 7.98 17.64
N ASP A 117 10.12 6.85 17.36
CA ASP A 117 9.72 5.52 17.82
C ASP A 117 10.94 4.63 18.02
N HIS A 118 10.78 3.56 18.80
CA HIS A 118 11.75 2.48 18.87
C HIS A 118 11.07 1.13 19.05
N GLN A 119 11.66 0.11 18.44
CA GLN A 119 11.13 -1.25 18.46
C GLN A 119 12.25 -2.24 18.74
N ASP A 120 11.98 -3.17 19.65
CA ASP A 120 12.92 -4.19 20.08
C ASP A 120 12.48 -5.57 19.66
N VAL A 121 13.40 -6.32 19.06
CA VAL A 121 13.24 -7.73 18.74
C VAL A 121 14.34 -8.49 19.45
N PHE A 122 13.97 -9.26 20.46
CA PHE A 122 14.91 -9.97 21.29
C PHE A 122 14.99 -11.45 20.94
N ASP A 123 16.18 -12.01 21.09
CA ASP A 123 16.40 -13.45 21.22
C ASP A 123 16.03 -14.28 19.98
N ILE A 124 16.34 -13.79 18.79
CA ILE A 124 16.10 -14.52 17.53
C ILE A 124 17.25 -15.51 17.25
N PRO A 125 17.00 -16.82 17.07
CA PRO A 125 18.05 -17.76 16.71
C PRO A 125 18.60 -17.47 15.30
N LEU A 126 19.92 -17.34 15.15
CA LEU A 126 20.59 -17.07 13.86
C LEU A 126 21.10 -18.34 13.17
N ASP A 127 21.67 -19.27 13.95
CA ASP A 127 22.29 -20.47 13.42
C ASP A 127 22.21 -21.67 14.38
N ILE A 128 22.70 -22.82 13.91
CA ILE A 128 22.79 -24.08 14.68
C ILE A 128 23.97 -24.03 15.68
N ARG A 129 24.90 -23.07 15.54
CA ARG A 129 26.08 -22.95 16.42
C ARG A 129 25.75 -22.26 17.74
N GLY A 130 24.48 -21.96 17.99
CA GLY A 130 24.00 -21.41 19.23
C GLY A 130 24.14 -19.89 19.33
N TYR A 131 24.27 -19.16 18.21
CA TYR A 131 24.20 -17.71 18.22
C TYR A 131 22.75 -17.22 18.12
N ARG A 132 22.49 -16.11 18.81
CA ARG A 132 21.20 -15.42 18.81
C ARG A 132 21.39 -13.95 18.49
N SER A 133 20.34 -13.33 17.97
CA SER A 133 20.29 -11.94 17.55
C SER A 133 19.34 -11.16 18.44
N TRP A 134 19.75 -9.95 18.79
CA TRP A 134 18.93 -8.92 19.39
C TRP A 134 19.02 -7.70 18.49
N THR A 135 17.86 -7.18 18.09
CA THR A 135 17.78 -6.03 17.19
C THR A 135 16.98 -4.93 17.88
N ARG A 136 17.49 -3.71 17.83
CA ARG A 136 16.73 -2.50 18.13
C ARG A 136 16.67 -1.62 16.90
N ARG A 137 15.48 -1.19 16.51
CA ARG A 137 15.26 -0.20 15.47
C ARG A 137 14.80 1.10 16.09
N TYR A 138 15.42 2.20 15.71
CA TYR A 138 14.96 3.55 16.00
C TYR A 138 14.42 4.18 14.73
N THR A 139 13.30 4.87 14.83
CA THR A 139 12.85 5.79 13.77
C THR A 139 13.25 7.20 14.19
N LEU A 140 14.11 7.81 13.39
CA LEU A 140 14.76 9.09 13.65
C LEU A 140 14.31 10.14 12.64
N GLU A 141 14.32 11.40 13.05
CA GLU A 141 14.21 12.55 12.15
C GLU A 141 15.11 13.70 12.60
N SER A 142 15.36 14.68 11.72
CA SER A 142 16.08 15.91 12.08
C SER A 142 15.46 17.12 11.39
N ILE A 143 15.44 18.24 12.11
CA ILE A 143 15.05 19.56 11.57
C ILE A 143 16.27 20.36 11.07
N PHE A 144 17.49 19.91 11.38
CA PHE A 144 18.73 20.55 10.96
C PHE A 144 19.17 19.98 9.61
N SER A 145 19.61 20.84 8.69
CA SER A 145 20.21 20.43 7.42
C SER A 145 21.74 20.39 7.51
N GLY A 146 22.37 19.66 6.59
CA GLY A 146 23.83 19.55 6.48
C GLY A 146 24.36 18.14 6.71
N GLU A 147 25.65 18.03 6.97
CA GLU A 147 26.32 16.77 7.32
C GLU A 147 26.21 16.57 8.83
N LEU A 148 25.31 15.68 9.24
CA LEU A 148 25.05 15.37 10.63
C LEU A 148 25.71 14.03 10.99
N THR A 149 25.94 13.79 12.28
CA THR A 149 26.55 12.54 12.75
C THR A 149 25.75 11.94 13.89
N ILE A 150 25.33 10.69 13.73
CA ILE A 150 24.71 9.91 14.79
C ILE A 150 25.81 9.49 15.78
N PRO A 151 25.70 9.82 17.07
CA PRO A 151 26.73 9.49 18.05
C PRO A 151 26.89 7.99 18.21
N ALA A 152 28.11 7.56 18.57
CA ALA A 152 28.40 6.18 18.91
C ALA A 152 27.52 5.69 20.08
N LEU A 153 26.90 4.52 19.93
CA LEU A 153 26.00 3.93 20.91
C LEU A 153 26.67 2.76 21.62
N GLU A 154 26.49 2.70 22.94
CA GLU A 154 27.03 1.64 23.78
C GLU A 154 25.93 0.62 24.11
N VAL A 155 26.22 -0.65 23.86
CA VAL A 155 25.33 -1.77 24.15
C VAL A 155 26.05 -2.71 25.12
N LEU A 156 25.36 -3.05 26.22
CA LEU A 156 25.90 -3.96 27.21
C LEU A 156 25.48 -5.39 26.93
N VAL A 157 26.43 -6.30 26.89
CA VAL A 157 26.21 -7.74 26.74
C VAL A 157 26.71 -8.45 28.00
N VAL A 158 25.84 -9.24 28.63
CA VAL A 158 26.18 -10.06 29.80
C VAL A 158 25.96 -11.51 29.43
N GLY A 159 27.04 -12.29 29.28
CA GLY A 159 26.98 -13.69 28.86
C GLY A 159 27.83 -14.62 29.72
N PRO A 160 27.99 -15.88 29.31
CA PRO A 160 28.82 -16.87 30.01
C PRO A 160 30.28 -16.44 30.17
N GLY A 161 30.82 -15.72 29.18
CA GLY A 161 32.17 -15.13 29.21
C GLY A 161 32.31 -13.87 30.08
N GLY A 162 31.24 -13.42 30.75
CA GLY A 162 31.23 -12.24 31.61
C GLY A 162 30.50 -11.04 30.99
N ARG A 163 30.87 -9.83 31.44
CA ARG A 163 30.26 -8.57 31.04
C ARG A 163 31.12 -7.86 30.00
N GLN A 164 30.54 -7.52 28.86
CA GLN A 164 31.19 -6.86 27.74
C GLN A 164 30.38 -5.64 27.29
N THR A 165 31.03 -4.49 27.10
CA THR A 165 30.41 -3.31 26.48
C THR A 165 30.85 -3.24 25.03
N LEU A 166 29.88 -3.28 24.11
CA LEU A 166 30.09 -3.05 22.68
C LEU A 166 29.77 -1.59 22.38
N ARG A 167 30.52 -0.96 21.48
CA ARG A 167 30.31 0.41 21.05
C ARG A 167 30.21 0.45 19.54
N SER A 168 29.17 1.08 18.99
CA SER A 168 29.06 1.31 17.54
C SER A 168 30.00 2.43 17.11
N THR A 169 30.34 2.47 15.82
CA THR A 169 30.92 3.67 15.24
C THR A 169 29.88 4.79 15.18
N ALA A 170 30.35 6.04 15.12
CA ALA A 170 29.51 7.17 14.76
C ALA A 170 29.16 7.09 13.27
N LEU A 171 27.90 7.32 12.91
CA LEU A 171 27.41 7.16 11.54
C LEU A 171 27.09 8.54 10.93
N PRO A 172 27.78 8.96 9.86
CA PRO A 172 27.45 10.21 9.18
C PRO A 172 26.15 10.04 8.38
N LEU A 173 25.35 11.11 8.32
CA LEU A 173 24.12 11.19 7.53
C LEU A 173 23.97 12.60 6.95
N ARG A 174 23.67 12.69 5.66
CA ARG A 174 23.39 13.96 5.00
C ARG A 174 21.91 14.31 5.10
N VAL A 175 21.57 15.47 5.65
CA VAL A 175 20.20 16.00 5.67
C VAL A 175 20.07 17.13 4.66
N ALA A 176 19.41 16.85 3.54
CA ALA A 176 19.16 17.80 2.48
C ALA A 176 17.99 18.73 2.83
N SER A 177 18.20 20.04 2.71
CA SER A 177 17.10 21.00 2.77
C SER A 177 16.37 21.05 1.43
N VAL A 178 15.04 20.97 1.46
CA VAL A 178 14.20 21.18 0.26
C VAL A 178 14.32 22.62 -0.26
N LEU A 179 14.77 23.54 0.58
CA LEU A 179 14.97 24.95 0.24
C LEU A 179 16.36 25.24 -0.36
N GLU A 180 17.30 24.30 -0.28
CA GLU A 180 18.61 24.45 -0.89
C GLU A 180 18.51 24.28 -2.42
N GLY A 181 18.55 25.40 -3.14
CA GLY A 181 18.57 25.44 -4.62
C GLY A 181 17.36 26.13 -5.25
N GLN A 182 16.34 26.50 -4.46
CA GLN A 182 15.26 27.37 -4.94
C GLN A 182 15.41 28.77 -4.33
N SER A 183 15.72 29.72 -5.23
CA SER A 183 15.81 31.17 -5.00
C SER A 183 16.91 31.61 -4.04
N ASP A 184 17.99 32.10 -4.63
CA ASP A 184 18.83 33.13 -3.99
C ASP A 184 17.89 34.17 -3.33
N PRO A 185 17.90 34.33 -1.99
CA PRO A 185 16.99 35.25 -1.30
C PRO A 185 17.26 36.71 -1.66
N THR A 186 18.39 37.01 -2.33
CA THR A 186 18.66 38.34 -2.90
C THR A 186 18.02 38.52 -4.29
N LYS A 187 17.64 37.42 -4.96
CA LYS A 187 16.83 37.43 -6.19
C LYS A 187 15.37 37.25 -5.85
N PHE A 188 14.80 38.26 -5.18
CA PHE A 188 13.36 38.44 -5.18
C PHE A 188 12.88 38.47 -6.63
N ARG A 189 12.06 37.49 -7.00
CA ARG A 189 11.30 37.61 -8.24
C ARG A 189 10.24 38.67 -7.98
N ASP A 190 10.15 39.66 -8.86
CA ASP A 190 9.03 40.59 -8.82
C ASP A 190 7.73 39.78 -8.75
N ILE A 191 6.93 40.08 -7.74
CA ILE A 191 5.58 39.54 -7.64
C ILE A 191 4.86 40.10 -8.86
N GLN A 192 4.58 39.23 -9.83
CA GLN A 192 3.77 39.58 -11.00
C GLN A 192 2.51 40.27 -10.48
N SER A 193 2.27 41.49 -10.96
CA SER A 193 1.08 42.25 -10.56
C SER A 193 -0.17 41.43 -10.83
N VAL A 194 -1.24 41.73 -10.08
CA VAL A 194 -2.53 41.04 -10.17
C VAL A 194 -2.90 40.78 -11.63
N VAL A 195 -2.89 39.51 -12.02
CA VAL A 195 -3.37 39.10 -13.34
C VAL A 195 -4.89 39.16 -13.24
N ASP A 196 -5.48 40.11 -13.94
CA ASP A 196 -6.93 40.16 -14.12
C ASP A 196 -7.35 38.90 -14.89
N VAL A 197 -7.76 37.88 -14.13
CA VAL A 197 -8.36 36.69 -14.68
C VAL A 197 -9.73 37.09 -15.20
N ALA A 198 -9.89 37.05 -16.52
CA ALA A 198 -11.19 37.25 -17.15
C ALA A 198 -12.18 36.23 -16.56
N VAL A 199 -13.12 36.72 -15.74
CA VAL A 199 -14.20 35.90 -15.20
C VAL A 199 -15.00 35.42 -16.41
N PRO A 200 -15.09 34.11 -16.67
CA PRO A 200 -15.85 33.61 -17.81
C PRO A 200 -17.29 34.11 -17.66
N PRO A 201 -17.90 34.63 -18.74
CA PRO A 201 -19.29 35.06 -18.67
C PRO A 201 -20.12 33.88 -18.19
N THR A 202 -20.86 34.08 -17.10
CA THR A 202 -21.79 33.09 -16.58
C THR A 202 -22.77 32.72 -17.70
N GLU A 203 -22.53 31.57 -18.33
CA GLU A 203 -23.41 31.02 -19.34
C GLU A 203 -24.79 30.85 -18.72
N SER A 204 -25.78 31.57 -19.27
CA SER A 204 -27.14 31.57 -18.73
C SER A 204 -27.68 30.13 -18.69
N PRO A 205 -28.31 29.65 -17.60
CA PRO A 205 -28.60 28.22 -17.39
C PRO A 205 -29.69 27.60 -18.29
N ASN A 206 -30.08 28.24 -19.40
CA ASN A 206 -31.44 28.09 -19.91
C ASN A 206 -31.67 26.98 -20.97
N TRP A 207 -30.62 26.33 -21.49
CA TRP A 207 -30.77 25.46 -22.67
C TRP A 207 -30.79 23.96 -22.33
N SER A 208 -29.85 23.48 -21.50
CA SER A 208 -29.74 22.06 -21.17
C SER A 208 -30.87 21.59 -20.23
N GLN A 209 -31.30 22.45 -19.31
CA GLN A 209 -32.42 22.15 -18.39
C GLN A 209 -33.76 22.02 -19.12
N LYS A 210 -34.01 22.78 -20.19
CA LYS A 210 -35.25 22.68 -20.99
C LYS A 210 -35.35 21.35 -21.73
N LYS A 211 -34.22 20.77 -22.16
CA LYS A 211 -34.22 19.45 -22.82
C LYS A 211 -34.58 18.35 -21.83
N PHE A 212 -33.99 18.35 -20.63
CA PHE A 212 -34.27 17.32 -19.63
C PHE A 212 -35.75 17.26 -19.23
N LEU A 213 -36.42 18.41 -19.10
CA LEU A 213 -37.84 18.45 -18.75
C LEU A 213 -38.74 17.83 -19.83
N GLY A 214 -38.41 18.02 -21.11
CA GLY A 214 -39.15 17.41 -22.23
C GLY A 214 -39.04 15.88 -22.25
N TRP A 215 -37.84 15.34 -22.03
CA TRP A 215 -37.61 13.89 -21.98
C TRP A 215 -38.26 13.24 -20.74
N ALA A 216 -38.27 13.93 -19.59
CA ALA A 216 -38.93 13.44 -18.39
C ALA A 216 -40.46 13.31 -18.56
N LEU A 217 -41.10 14.26 -19.25
CA LEU A 217 -42.54 14.20 -19.52
C LEU A 217 -42.89 13.08 -20.52
N LEU A 218 -42.11 12.92 -21.59
CA LEU A 218 -42.30 11.85 -22.57
C LEU A 218 -42.05 10.46 -21.97
N GLY A 219 -40.96 10.29 -21.22
CA GLY A 219 -40.63 9.03 -20.56
C GLY A 219 -41.62 8.65 -19.45
N GLY A 220 -42.01 9.62 -18.63
CA GLY A 220 -43.00 9.41 -17.55
C GLY A 220 -44.38 9.01 -18.09
N GLY A 221 -44.83 9.64 -19.19
CA GLY A 221 -46.10 9.29 -19.83
C GLY A 221 -46.12 7.86 -20.38
N ALA A 222 -45.04 7.42 -21.03
CA ALA A 222 -44.94 6.06 -21.56
C ALA A 222 -44.96 5.00 -20.45
N LEU A 223 -44.26 5.24 -19.34
CA LEU A 223 -44.25 4.34 -18.17
C LEU A 223 -45.64 4.19 -17.54
N LEU A 224 -46.37 5.31 -17.38
CA LEU A 224 -47.74 5.28 -16.84
C LEU A 224 -48.70 4.53 -17.77
N ALA A 225 -48.57 4.69 -19.09
CA ALA A 225 -49.38 3.95 -20.06
C ALA A 225 -49.12 2.44 -19.97
N ILE A 226 -47.86 2.02 -19.88
CA ILE A 226 -47.50 0.60 -19.72
C ILE A 226 -48.05 0.05 -18.40
N ALA A 227 -47.93 0.79 -17.30
CA ALA A 227 -48.45 0.37 -16.00
C ALA A 227 -49.98 0.21 -16.03
N ALA A 228 -50.70 1.12 -16.69
CA ALA A 228 -52.15 1.04 -16.86
C ALA A 228 -52.56 -0.21 -17.67
N VAL A 229 -51.88 -0.49 -18.79
CA VAL A 229 -52.12 -1.70 -19.60
C VAL A 229 -51.84 -2.97 -18.80
N ALA A 230 -50.74 -3.00 -18.04
CA ALA A 230 -50.39 -4.15 -17.20
C ALA A 230 -51.44 -4.41 -16.10
N LEU A 231 -51.97 -3.36 -15.46
CA LEU A 231 -53.03 -3.48 -14.45
C LEU A 231 -54.34 -4.00 -15.05
N VAL A 232 -54.73 -3.51 -16.23
CA VAL A 232 -55.93 -4.00 -16.94
C VAL A 232 -55.75 -5.46 -17.38
N ALA A 233 -54.58 -5.81 -17.92
CA ALA A 233 -54.26 -7.18 -18.29
C ALA A 233 -54.26 -8.14 -17.09
N ARG A 234 -53.78 -7.68 -15.93
CA ARG A 234 -53.80 -8.47 -14.68
C ARG A 234 -55.22 -8.67 -14.17
N LYS A 235 -56.10 -7.65 -14.25
CA LYS A 235 -57.53 -7.81 -13.88
C LYS A 235 -58.25 -8.84 -14.75
N ARG A 236 -57.92 -8.94 -16.04
CA ARG A 236 -58.53 -9.91 -16.97
C ARG A 236 -58.08 -11.36 -16.74
N ARG A 237 -57.05 -11.62 -15.95
CA ARG A 237 -56.54 -12.98 -15.66
C ARG A 237 -57.19 -13.63 -14.44
N TYR A 238 -58.03 -12.91 -13.70
CA TYR A 238 -58.85 -13.51 -12.64
C TYR A 238 -60.15 -14.03 -13.27
N LEU A 239 -60.07 -15.20 -13.92
CA LEU A 239 -61.26 -16.00 -14.23
C LEU A 239 -61.90 -16.37 -12.90
N THR A 240 -63.16 -15.98 -12.69
CA THR A 240 -63.84 -16.35 -11.46
C THR A 240 -64.00 -17.88 -11.46
N PRO A 241 -63.96 -18.56 -10.29
CA PRO A 241 -64.14 -20.02 -10.22
C PRO A 241 -65.42 -20.49 -10.92
N ARG A 242 -66.43 -19.61 -11.00
CA ARG A 242 -67.66 -19.83 -11.77
C ARG A 242 -67.43 -19.92 -13.28
N ASP A 243 -66.63 -19.02 -13.84
CA ASP A 243 -66.32 -19.02 -15.29
C ASP A 243 -65.47 -20.24 -15.67
N TRP A 244 -64.54 -20.64 -14.79
CA TRP A 244 -63.74 -21.86 -14.96
C TRP A 244 -64.62 -23.12 -14.91
N ALA A 245 -65.54 -23.20 -13.95
CA ALA A 245 -66.47 -24.33 -13.85
C ALA A 245 -67.42 -24.43 -15.06
N LEU A 246 -67.88 -23.31 -15.61
CA LEU A 246 -68.70 -23.29 -16.84
C LEU A 246 -67.93 -23.76 -18.07
N GLN A 247 -66.62 -23.48 -18.17
CA GLN A 247 -65.77 -23.99 -19.25
C GLN A 247 -65.55 -25.52 -19.21
N GLN A 248 -65.80 -26.17 -18.08
CA GLN A 248 -65.61 -27.62 -17.91
C GLN A 248 -66.88 -28.44 -18.15
N LEU A 249 -68.02 -27.77 -18.22
CA LEU A 249 -69.33 -28.37 -18.50
C LEU A 249 -69.72 -28.28 -19.98
N ALA A 250 -68.95 -27.55 -20.80
CA ALA A 250 -69.07 -27.50 -22.25
C ALA A 250 -68.06 -28.46 -22.88
#